data_AF-A0A6I1JIN1-F1
#
_entry.id   AF-A0A6I1JIN1-F1
#
_cell.length_a   1.000
_cell.length_b   1.000
_cell.length_c   1.000
_cell.angle_alpha   90.00
_cell.angle_beta   90.00
_cell.angle_gamma   90.00
#
_symmetry.space_group_name_H-M   'P 1'
#
loop_
_entity.id
_entity.type
_entity.pdbx_description
1 polymer ?
#
loop_
_entity_poly.entity_id
_entity_poly.type
_entity_poly.pdbx_seq_one_letter_code
_entity_poly.pdbx_strand_id
1 'polypeptide(L)' 'MAKAVPNQTDTEPDGVIISEEDVDAAIAEAGGDPREAVRALLHDIAILALDHARSVSSGYRRQRMFGSIDLLKLP' A
#
# COMPACT_ATOMS: atom_id res chain seq x y z
N MET A 1 -22.83 15.60 -20.24
CA MET A 1 -21.62 16.32 -19.83
C MET A 1 -21.06 15.61 -18.61
N ALA A 2 -20.03 14.77 -18.78
CA ALA A 2 -19.42 14.03 -17.68
C ALA A 2 -18.52 14.98 -16.88
N LYS A 3 -18.85 15.18 -15.60
CA LYS A 3 -18.07 15.99 -14.66
C LYS A 3 -16.75 15.25 -14.43
N ALA A 4 -15.63 15.87 -14.80
CA ALA A 4 -14.30 15.38 -14.49
C ALA A 4 -14.17 15.21 -12.97
N VAL A 5 -13.93 13.98 -12.54
CA VAL A 5 -13.48 13.69 -11.17
C VAL A 5 -12.10 14.30 -11.04
N PRO A 6 -11.83 15.19 -10.07
CA PRO A 6 -10.50 15.74 -9.90
C PRO A 6 -9.55 14.57 -9.63
N ASN A 7 -8.58 14.38 -10.53
CA ASN A 7 -7.45 13.49 -10.32
C ASN A 7 -6.80 13.97 -9.02
N GLN A 8 -6.87 13.17 -7.97
CA GLN A 8 -6.29 13.52 -6.68
C GLN A 8 -4.83 13.84 -6.96
N THR A 9 -4.48 15.08 -6.65
CA THR A 9 -3.16 15.65 -6.85
C THR A 9 -2.12 14.67 -6.35
N ASP A 10 -1.05 14.49 -7.13
CA ASP A 10 0.25 14.05 -6.67
C ASP A 10 0.74 15.05 -5.62
N THR A 11 0.11 15.07 -4.45
CA THR A 11 0.61 15.74 -3.28
C THR A 11 1.84 14.93 -2.92
N GLU A 12 3.02 15.40 -3.36
CA GLU A 12 4.28 14.99 -2.75
C GLU A 12 4.03 15.02 -1.25
N PRO A 13 4.22 13.88 -0.54
CA PRO A 13 4.00 13.88 0.90
C PRO A 13 4.85 15.01 1.45
N ASP A 14 4.25 15.94 2.21
CA ASP A 14 4.99 16.95 2.96
C ASP A 14 6.14 16.21 3.64
N GLY A 15 7.34 16.40 3.10
CA GLY A 15 8.45 15.50 3.34
C GLY A 15 8.80 15.60 4.81
N VAL A 16 8.44 14.60 5.59
CA VAL A 16 8.88 14.53 6.99
C VAL A 16 10.40 14.49 6.95
N ILE A 17 11.02 15.59 7.36
CA ILE A 17 12.48 15.69 7.43
C ILE A 17 12.89 14.87 8.65
N ILE A 18 13.44 13.69 8.40
CA ILE A 18 14.07 12.86 9.43
C ILE A 18 15.38 13.54 9.82
N SER A 19 15.52 13.90 11.09
CA SER A 19 16.75 14.49 11.62
C SER A 19 17.79 13.42 11.94
N GLU A 20 19.06 13.82 12.08
CA GLU A 20 20.13 12.90 12.53
C GLU A 20 19.84 12.34 13.94
N GLU A 21 19.16 13.11 14.81
CA GLU A 21 18.74 12.64 16.13
C GLU A 21 17.72 11.50 16.05
N ASP A 22 16.81 11.56 15.08
CA ASP A 22 15.84 10.49 14.82
C ASP A 22 16.54 9.21 14.31
N VAL A 23 17.60 9.37 13.49
CA VAL A 23 18.42 8.25 13.01
C VAL A 23 19.19 7.62 14.17
N ASP A 24 19.82 8.43 15.01
CA ASP A 24 20.56 7.95 16.18
C ASP A 24 19.64 7.24 17.18
N ALA A 25 18.42 7.76 17.39
CA ALA A 25 17.40 7.11 18.20
C ALA A 25 17.01 5.73 17.63
N ALA A 26 16.77 5.64 16.32
CA ALA A 26 16.44 4.36 15.67
C ALA A 26 17.58 3.34 15.77
N ILE A 27 18.85 3.79 15.66
CA ILE A 27 20.01 2.91 15.84
C ILE A 27 20.13 2.46 17.29
N ALA A 28 19.90 3.36 18.25
CA ALA A 28 19.92 3.02 19.67
C ALA A 28 18.83 2.00 20.05
N GLU A 29 17.62 2.14 19.50
CA GLU A 29 16.51 1.19 19.68
C GLU A 29 16.86 -0.22 19.16
N ALA A 30 17.63 -0.30 18.08
CA ALA A 30 18.14 -1.55 17.52
C ALA A 30 19.37 -2.11 18.27
N GLY A 31 19.63 -1.66 19.50
CA GLY A 31 20.77 -2.08 20.30
C GLY A 31 22.11 -1.57 19.79
N GLY A 32 22.11 -0.49 19.00
CA GLY A 32 23.31 0.12 18.43
C GLY A 32 23.82 -0.53 17.15
N ASP A 33 23.09 -1.49 16.55
CA ASP A 33 23.44 -2.07 15.24
C ASP A 33 22.68 -1.36 14.10
N PRO A 34 23.36 -0.55 13.27
CA PRO A 34 22.71 0.15 12.15
C PRO A 34 22.09 -0.80 11.12
N ARG A 35 22.63 -2.02 10.95
CA ARG A 35 22.07 -2.99 10.01
C ARG A 35 20.75 -3.56 10.54
N GLU A 36 20.64 -3.71 11.85
CA GLU A 36 19.40 -4.16 12.48
C GLU A 36 18.34 -3.04 12.45
N ALA A 37 18.72 -1.78 12.68
CA ALA A 37 17.83 -0.64 12.56
C ALA A 37 17.22 -0.52 11.15
N VAL A 38 18.05 -0.66 10.11
CA VAL A 38 17.58 -0.67 8.71
C VAL A 38 16.66 -1.87 8.44
N ARG A 39 16.98 -3.05 8.99
CA ARG A 39 16.14 -4.24 8.83
C ARG A 39 14.76 -4.05 9.47
N ALA A 40 14.71 -3.51 10.68
CA ALA A 40 13.47 -3.19 11.38
C ALA A 40 12.63 -2.18 10.59
N LEU A 41 13.25 -1.09 10.14
CA LEU A 41 12.57 -0.08 9.32
C LEU A 41 11.95 -0.67 8.03
N LEU A 42 12.72 -1.48 7.30
CA LEU A 42 12.22 -2.11 6.07
C LEU A 42 11.08 -3.09 6.34
N HIS A 43 11.12 -3.80 7.46
CA HIS A 43 10.04 -4.68 7.88
C HIS A 43 8.76 -3.89 8.20
N ASP A 44 8.87 -2.77 8.91
CA ASP A 44 7.72 -1.91 9.24
C ASP A 44 7.10 -1.29 8.00
N ILE A 45 7.92 -0.82 7.05
CA ILE A 45 7.44 -0.35 5.74
C ILE A 45 6.68 -1.45 4.99
N ALA A 46 7.20 -2.69 5.01
CA ALA A 46 6.52 -3.81 4.34
C ALA A 46 5.16 -4.13 4.97
N ILE A 47 5.03 -4.02 6.30
CA ILE A 47 3.75 -4.18 7.01
C ILE A 47 2.79 -3.07 6.59
N LEU A 48 3.22 -1.81 6.62
CA LEU A 48 2.38 -0.67 6.23
C LEU A 48 1.92 -0.77 4.77
N ALA A 49 2.81 -1.17 3.87
CA ALA A 49 2.48 -1.38 2.46
C ALA A 49 1.46 -2.52 2.28
N LEU A 50 1.60 -3.61 3.03
CA LEU A 50 0.66 -4.73 3.01
C LEU A 50 -0.72 -4.32 3.57
N ASP A 51 -0.75 -3.55 4.65
CA ASP A 51 -1.99 -3.05 5.24
C ASP A 51 -2.70 -2.08 4.30
N HIS A 52 -1.94 -1.16 3.69
CA HIS A 52 -2.45 -0.28 2.65
C HIS A 52 -3.01 -1.07 1.45
N ALA A 53 -2.32 -2.09 0.96
CA ALA A 53 -2.82 -2.94 -0.13
C ALA A 53 -4.13 -3.66 0.23
N ARG A 54 -4.31 -4.04 1.50
CA ARG A 54 -5.56 -4.65 2.00
C ARG A 54 -6.68 -3.63 2.14
N SER A 55 -6.39 -2.42 2.60
CA SER A 55 -7.40 -1.37 2.81
C SER A 55 -7.98 -0.85 1.49
N VAL A 56 -7.20 -0.85 0.40
CA VAL A 56 -7.66 -0.45 -0.95
C VAL A 56 -8.39 -1.57 -1.72
N SER A 57 -8.46 -2.79 -1.20
CA SER A 57 -9.06 -3.97 -1.87
C SER A 57 -10.61 -4.05 -1.77
N SER A 58 -11.33 -2.97 -1.45
CA SER A 58 -12.79 -3.00 -1.28
C SER A 58 -13.61 -2.77 -2.57
N GLY A 59 -12.98 -2.44 -3.70
CA GLY A 59 -13.71 -1.95 -4.90
C GLY A 59 -13.96 -2.94 -6.04
N TYR A 60 -13.14 -3.97 -6.24
CA TYR A 60 -13.24 -4.82 -7.44
C TYR A 60 -13.63 -6.27 -7.10
N ARG A 61 -14.81 -6.44 -6.51
CA ARG A 61 -15.52 -7.72 -6.65
C ARG A 61 -15.96 -7.85 -8.11
N ARG A 62 -15.11 -8.47 -8.93
CA ARG A 62 -15.52 -9.01 -10.23
C ARG A 62 -16.54 -10.11 -9.92
N GLN A 63 -17.81 -9.73 -9.85
CA GLN A 63 -18.93 -10.65 -9.78
C GLN A 63 -18.80 -11.54 -11.00
N ARG A 64 -18.27 -12.75 -10.81
CA ARG A 64 -18.25 -13.76 -11.85
C ARG A 64 -19.70 -13.91 -12.27
N MET A 65 -20.01 -13.56 -13.51
CA MET A 65 -21.21 -14.02 -14.19
C MET A 65 -21.18 -15.55 -14.16
N PHE A 66 -21.70 -16.14 -13.10
CA PHE A 66 -22.18 -17.51 -13.11
C PHE A 66 -23.67 -17.41 -13.37
N GLY A 67 -24.03 -17.50 -14.64
CA GLY A 67 -25.41 -17.50 -15.08
C GLY A 67 -25.49 -17.40 -16.58
N SER A 68 -25.74 -18.54 -17.24
CA SER A 68 -26.07 -18.69 -18.65
C SER A 68 -24.93 -18.66 -19.69
N ILE A 69 -23.90 -19.49 -19.51
CA ILE A 69 -23.30 -20.16 -20.68
C ILE A 69 -23.82 -21.59 -20.68
N ASP A 70 -25.10 -21.73 -20.97
CA ASP A 70 -25.73 -23.04 -21.20
C ASP A 70 -26.73 -22.92 -22.37
N LEU A 71 -26.26 -22.29 -23.46
CA LEU A 71 -27.02 -22.08 -24.69
C LEU A 71 -26.25 -22.53 -25.95
N LEU A 72 -25.34 -23.49 -25.79
CA LEU A 72 -24.79 -24.26 -26.91
C LEU A 72 -25.34 -25.68 -26.88
N LYS A 73 -26.65 -25.79 -27.11
CA LYS A 73 -27.26 -26.97 -27.73
C LYS A 73 -28.01 -26.49 -28.95
N LEU A 74 -27.30 -26.49 -30.08
CA LEU A 74 -27.92 -26.50 -31.40
C LEU A 74 -28.00 -27.96 -31.85
N PRO A 75 -29.12 -28.40 -32.47
CA PRO A 75 -29.27 -29.74 -33.03
C PRO A 75 -28.30 -30.02 -34.17
#